data_AF-A5YT52-F1
#
_entry.id   AF-A5YT52-F1
#
_cell.length_a   1.000
_cell.length_b   1.000
_cell.length_c   1.000
_cell.angle_alpha   90.00
_cell.angle_beta   90.00
_cell.angle_gamma   90.00
#
_symmetry.space_group_name_H-M   'P 1'
#
loop_
_entity.id
_entity.type
_entity.pdbx_description
1 polymer ?
#
loop_
_entity_poly.entity_id
_entity_poly.type
_entity_poly.pdbx_seq_one_letter_code
_entity_poly.pdbx_strand_id
1 'polypeptide(L)'
;MKTRIRSCRLEMGNIQAGAQSYTDIMRIGPDSGIPGEQSREHDMSGSPAHIAAAADAVRDGWKATIEDTYRMVDDREADGYRTALVVAAETMPRGPANDDHKINTENMSGDINVASSIIMTPPECSSAPKWGISHVVPRNAEDSIEFIDPPFTVDETLVYQRVVKGTVFIVTECICIEEVSPPRSLFIAGAYSITHAASLVRVAMNCNRMISHLHYLDGTHIATLLHGDATTFFPNPERFLNAGLSGE
;
A
#
# COMPACT_ATOMS: atom_id res chain seq x y z
N MET A 1 13.63 -11.28 -29.19
CA MET A 1 12.51 -12.21 -29.47
C MET A 1 11.21 -11.42 -29.25
N LYS A 2 10.44 -11.12 -30.30
CA LYS A 2 9.27 -10.22 -30.24
C LYS A 2 8.00 -11.04 -29.98
N THR A 3 7.38 -10.88 -28.81
CA THR A 3 6.11 -11.55 -28.48
C THR A 3 4.94 -10.60 -28.71
N ARG A 4 4.02 -11.02 -29.60
CA ARG A 4 2.82 -10.30 -30.02
C ARG A 4 1.67 -10.52 -29.03
N ILE A 5 0.98 -9.43 -28.69
CA ILE A 5 -0.31 -9.39 -28.00
C ILE A 5 -1.41 -9.88 -28.96
N ARG A 6 -2.23 -10.85 -28.53
CA ARG A 6 -3.47 -11.24 -29.24
C ARG A 6 -4.68 -10.64 -28.52
N SER A 7 -5.36 -9.71 -29.20
CA SER A 7 -6.72 -9.26 -28.87
C SER A 7 -7.72 -10.21 -29.51
N CYS A 8 -8.70 -10.69 -28.75
CA CYS A 8 -9.80 -11.51 -29.23
C CYS A 8 -11.10 -10.70 -29.13
N ARG A 9 -11.65 -10.32 -30.28
CA ARG A 9 -12.90 -9.58 -30.47
C ARG A 9 -13.98 -10.59 -30.90
N LEU A 10 -15.05 -10.68 -30.12
CA LEU A 10 -16.27 -11.44 -30.46
C LEU A 10 -17.26 -10.49 -31.12
N GLU A 11 -17.44 -10.67 -32.43
CA GLU A 11 -18.53 -10.09 -33.23
C GLU A 11 -19.77 -10.98 -33.08
N MET A 12 -20.90 -10.44 -32.64
CA MET A 12 -22.19 -11.14 -32.68
C MET A 12 -23.17 -10.33 -33.52
N GLY A 13 -23.70 -11.02 -34.52
CA GLY A 13 -24.38 -10.47 -35.68
C GLY A 13 -25.77 -9.91 -35.40
N ASN A 14 -26.09 -8.94 -36.24
CA ASN A 14 -27.36 -8.25 -36.36
C ASN A 14 -28.36 -9.15 -37.11
N ILE A 15 -29.57 -9.32 -36.60
CA ILE A 15 -30.69 -9.89 -37.36
C ILE A 15 -31.92 -9.01 -37.14
N GLN A 16 -32.40 -8.41 -38.22
CA GLN A 16 -33.58 -7.54 -38.24
C GLN A 16 -34.53 -8.02 -39.34
N ALA A 17 -35.75 -8.36 -38.97
CA ALA A 17 -37.01 -8.40 -39.74
C ALA A 17 -38.09 -8.96 -38.79
N GLY A 18 -39.33 -8.49 -38.67
CA GLY A 18 -40.15 -7.56 -39.44
C GLY A 18 -41.63 -7.98 -39.24
N ALA A 19 -42.56 -7.01 -39.32
CA ALA A 19 -44.04 -7.11 -39.34
C ALA A 19 -44.74 -7.34 -37.98
N GLN A 20 -45.49 -6.38 -37.39
CA GLN A 20 -46.68 -5.61 -37.81
C GLN A 20 -47.98 -6.16 -37.17
N SER A 21 -48.56 -5.29 -36.32
CA SER A 21 -49.99 -5.04 -36.05
C SER A 21 -50.84 -6.09 -35.32
N TYR A 22 -51.28 -5.70 -34.12
CA TYR A 22 -52.68 -5.78 -33.74
C TYR A 22 -53.02 -4.62 -32.78
N THR A 23 -53.78 -3.65 -33.30
CA THR A 23 -54.63 -2.70 -32.55
C THR A 23 -55.71 -3.52 -31.81
N ASP A 24 -56.31 -3.20 -30.67
CA ASP A 24 -56.79 -1.89 -30.23
C ASP A 24 -57.52 -2.01 -28.85
N ILE A 25 -57.66 -0.86 -28.17
CA ILE A 25 -58.65 -0.40 -27.16
C ILE A 25 -58.81 -1.08 -25.78
N MET A 26 -58.65 -0.22 -24.74
CA MET A 26 -59.47 -0.01 -23.51
C MET A 26 -58.54 0.06 -22.28
N ARG A 27 -58.51 1.09 -21.42
CA ARG A 27 -59.38 2.24 -21.16
C ARG A 27 -58.60 3.16 -20.20
N ILE A 28 -58.49 4.45 -20.50
CA ILE A 28 -57.97 5.44 -19.54
C ILE A 28 -59.06 5.75 -18.51
N GLY A 29 -58.72 5.66 -17.22
CA GLY A 29 -59.46 6.18 -16.08
C GLY A 29 -58.48 6.90 -15.13
N PRO A 30 -58.94 7.89 -14.35
CA PRO A 30 -58.15 9.07 -14.00
C PRO A 30 -57.27 8.86 -12.76
N ASP A 31 -56.13 9.56 -12.78
CA ASP A 31 -55.51 10.26 -11.66
C ASP A 31 -55.69 9.64 -10.26
N SER A 32 -54.79 8.71 -9.93
CA SER A 32 -54.36 8.50 -8.55
C SER A 32 -52.86 8.70 -8.51
N GLY A 33 -52.47 9.95 -8.25
CA GLY A 33 -51.09 10.36 -8.05
C GLY A 33 -50.38 9.50 -7.01
N ILE A 34 -49.49 8.64 -7.47
CA ILE A 34 -48.30 8.26 -6.72
C ILE A 34 -47.14 9.03 -7.36
N PRO A 35 -46.61 10.08 -6.70
CA PRO A 35 -45.47 10.80 -7.22
C PRO A 35 -44.24 9.90 -7.20
N GLY A 36 -43.64 9.72 -8.37
CA GLY A 36 -42.23 9.42 -8.55
C GLY A 36 -41.66 8.34 -7.63
N GLU A 37 -41.88 7.08 -7.97
CA GLU A 37 -40.88 6.05 -7.67
C GLU A 37 -39.69 6.28 -8.62
N GLN A 38 -39.00 7.41 -8.41
CA GLN A 38 -37.64 7.59 -8.86
C GLN A 38 -36.86 6.48 -8.18
N SER A 39 -36.24 5.62 -8.98
CA SER A 39 -35.30 4.60 -8.57
C SER A 39 -34.41 5.14 -7.47
N ARG A 40 -34.73 4.82 -6.21
CA ARG A 40 -33.74 4.83 -5.15
C ARG A 40 -32.78 3.73 -5.58
N GLU A 41 -31.69 4.10 -6.24
CA GLU A 41 -30.50 3.27 -6.27
C GLU A 41 -30.23 2.93 -4.80
N HIS A 42 -30.66 1.72 -4.42
CA HIS A 42 -30.39 1.21 -3.10
C HIS A 42 -28.87 1.18 -3.01
N ASP A 43 -28.28 1.97 -2.13
CA ASP A 43 -26.85 1.99 -1.94
C ASP A 43 -26.42 0.59 -1.46
N MET A 44 -26.07 -0.25 -2.44
CA MET A 44 -25.66 -1.64 -2.21
C MET A 44 -24.25 -1.72 -1.63
N SER A 45 -23.55 -0.58 -1.45
CA SER A 45 -22.20 -0.56 -0.88
C SER A 45 -22.17 -1.13 0.54
N GLY A 46 -23.24 -0.91 1.32
CA GLY A 46 -23.44 -1.44 2.67
C GLY A 46 -24.12 -2.82 2.73
N SER A 47 -24.44 -3.44 1.59
CA SER A 47 -25.04 -4.78 1.59
C SER A 47 -24.04 -5.82 2.11
N PRO A 48 -24.45 -6.77 2.96
CA PRO A 48 -23.57 -7.83 3.47
C PRO A 48 -22.82 -8.58 2.36
N ALA A 49 -23.47 -8.81 1.21
CA ALA A 49 -22.85 -9.46 0.07
C ALA A 49 -21.74 -8.62 -0.56
N HIS A 50 -21.92 -7.30 -0.64
CA HIS A 50 -20.91 -6.39 -1.19
C HIS A 50 -19.71 -6.25 -0.23
N ILE A 51 -19.97 -6.19 1.08
CA ILE A 51 -18.94 -6.17 2.13
C ILE A 51 -18.13 -7.48 2.09
N ALA A 52 -18.80 -8.64 2.03
CA ALA A 52 -18.13 -9.93 1.95
C ALA A 52 -17.26 -10.03 0.69
N ALA A 53 -17.79 -9.66 -0.48
CA ALA A 53 -17.01 -9.66 -1.73
C ALA A 53 -15.80 -8.70 -1.68
N ALA A 54 -15.93 -7.55 -1.01
CA ALA A 54 -14.81 -6.63 -0.80
C ALA A 54 -13.75 -7.23 0.13
N ALA A 55 -14.16 -7.86 1.22
CA ALA A 55 -13.26 -8.55 2.16
C ALA A 55 -12.53 -9.72 1.49
N ASP A 56 -13.23 -10.52 0.69
CA ASP A 56 -12.65 -11.62 -0.08
C ASP A 56 -11.59 -11.10 -1.06
N ALA A 57 -11.89 -10.02 -1.79
CA ALA A 57 -10.93 -9.40 -2.71
C ALA A 57 -9.67 -8.89 -1.97
N VAL A 58 -9.83 -8.28 -0.79
CA VAL A 58 -8.70 -7.84 0.04
C VAL A 58 -7.88 -9.05 0.51
N ARG A 59 -8.51 -10.10 1.02
CA ARG A 59 -7.82 -11.32 1.46
C ARG A 59 -7.05 -11.99 0.32
N ASP A 60 -7.66 -12.11 -0.85
CA ASP A 60 -7.04 -12.72 -2.02
C ASP A 60 -5.88 -11.86 -2.55
N GLY A 61 -6.04 -10.54 -2.53
CA GLY A 61 -4.98 -9.59 -2.86
C GLY A 61 -3.77 -9.73 -1.94
N TRP A 62 -4.00 -9.86 -0.63
CA TRP A 62 -2.94 -10.08 0.35
C TRP A 62 -2.22 -11.40 0.13
N LYS A 63 -2.98 -12.51 -0.06
CA LYS A 63 -2.41 -13.82 -0.33
C LYS A 63 -1.49 -13.79 -1.57
N ALA A 64 -1.94 -13.14 -2.65
CA ALA A 64 -1.14 -12.99 -3.85
C ALA A 64 0.15 -12.19 -3.60
N THR A 65 0.09 -11.08 -2.84
CA THR A 65 1.29 -10.32 -2.47
C THR A 65 2.29 -11.16 -1.68
N ILE A 66 1.84 -11.95 -0.71
CA ILE A 66 2.73 -12.83 0.06
C ILE A 66 3.36 -13.90 -0.83
N GLU A 67 2.57 -14.53 -1.70
CA GLU A 67 3.10 -15.52 -2.64
C GLU A 67 4.12 -14.92 -3.61
N ASP A 68 3.83 -13.73 -4.15
CA ASP A 68 4.78 -12.99 -5.00
C ASP A 68 6.06 -12.64 -4.22
N THR A 69 5.95 -12.28 -2.93
CA THR A 69 7.11 -11.96 -2.09
C THR A 69 8.00 -13.18 -1.85
N TYR A 70 7.42 -14.36 -1.61
CA TYR A 70 8.22 -15.58 -1.49
C TYR A 70 8.99 -15.88 -2.78
N ARG A 71 8.39 -15.65 -3.96
CA ARG A 71 9.12 -15.81 -5.23
C ARG A 71 10.27 -14.80 -5.36
N MET A 72 10.06 -13.55 -4.93
CA MET A 72 11.13 -12.53 -4.94
C MET A 72 12.28 -12.88 -3.99
N VAL A 73 11.95 -13.46 -2.82
CA VAL A 73 12.93 -14.01 -1.87
C VAL A 73 13.74 -15.12 -2.53
N ASP A 74 13.08 -16.12 -3.12
CA ASP A 74 13.73 -17.23 -3.80
C ASP A 74 14.64 -16.75 -4.94
N ASP A 75 14.17 -15.78 -5.73
CA ASP A 75 14.94 -15.17 -6.83
C ASP A 75 16.22 -14.48 -6.30
N ARG A 76 16.12 -13.76 -5.18
CA ARG A 76 17.29 -13.13 -4.53
C ARG A 76 18.27 -14.15 -3.99
N GLU A 77 17.80 -15.22 -3.37
CA GLU A 77 18.66 -16.30 -2.88
C GLU A 77 19.37 -17.02 -4.03
N ALA A 78 18.69 -17.23 -5.16
CA ALA A 78 19.29 -17.76 -6.38
C ALA A 78 20.37 -16.83 -6.96
N ASP A 79 20.20 -15.52 -6.82
CA ASP A 79 21.19 -14.50 -7.16
C ASP A 79 22.35 -14.39 -6.15
N GLY A 80 22.33 -15.19 -5.07
CA GLY A 80 23.39 -15.28 -4.08
C GLY A 80 23.25 -14.32 -2.89
N TYR A 81 22.08 -13.70 -2.72
CA TYR A 81 21.78 -12.91 -1.54
C TYR A 81 21.43 -13.82 -0.36
N ARG A 82 21.83 -13.44 0.86
CA ARG A 82 21.13 -13.91 2.06
C ARG A 82 19.85 -13.09 2.18
N THR A 83 18.72 -13.71 2.53
CA THR A 83 17.45 -12.98 2.65
C THR A 83 16.80 -13.11 4.02
N ALA A 84 15.91 -12.17 4.33
CA ALA A 84 14.96 -12.26 5.43
C ALA A 84 13.63 -11.64 5.01
N LEU A 85 12.51 -12.18 5.51
CA LEU A 85 11.17 -11.69 5.24
C LEU A 85 10.44 -11.40 6.55
N VAL A 86 10.09 -10.13 6.75
CA VAL A 86 9.17 -9.68 7.79
C VAL A 86 7.79 -9.51 7.17
N VAL A 87 6.83 -10.30 7.63
CA VAL A 87 5.40 -10.06 7.36
C VAL A 87 4.82 -9.31 8.55
N ALA A 88 4.59 -8.01 8.39
CA ALA A 88 4.09 -7.16 9.46
C ALA A 88 2.65 -7.56 9.82
N ALA A 89 2.36 -7.69 11.11
CA ALA A 89 1.00 -7.92 11.62
C ALA A 89 0.11 -6.70 11.36
N GLU A 90 0.70 -5.51 11.43
CA GLU A 90 0.03 -4.24 11.19
C GLU A 90 0.99 -3.27 10.49
N THR A 91 0.45 -2.46 9.59
CA THR A 91 1.22 -1.42 8.91
C THR A 91 0.45 -0.10 8.93
N MET A 92 1.08 0.94 9.46
CA MET A 92 0.46 2.25 9.64
C MET A 92 1.31 3.36 9.03
N PRO A 93 0.82 4.04 7.98
CA PRO A 93 1.35 5.32 7.57
C PRO A 93 1.16 6.36 8.68
N ARG A 94 2.23 7.04 9.09
CA ARG A 94 2.17 8.13 10.07
C ARG A 94 2.76 9.40 9.50
N GLY A 95 1.94 10.44 9.41
CA GLY A 95 2.40 11.81 9.19
C GLY A 95 3.09 12.39 10.43
N PRO A 96 3.49 13.67 10.40
CA PRO A 96 4.01 14.35 11.59
C PRO A 96 2.95 14.37 12.70
N ALA A 97 3.39 14.28 13.95
CA ALA A 97 2.52 14.21 15.14
C ALA A 97 1.70 15.48 15.41
N ASN A 98 1.98 16.56 14.68
CA ASN A 98 1.32 17.85 14.84
C ASN A 98 0.46 18.12 13.62
N ASP A 99 -0.84 18.22 13.85
CA ASP A 99 -1.92 18.68 12.98
C ASP A 99 -1.89 20.20 12.71
N ASP A 100 -0.88 20.90 13.23
CA ASP A 100 -0.62 22.29 12.89
C ASP A 100 -0.43 22.40 11.38
N HIS A 101 -1.38 23.08 10.72
CA HIS A 101 -1.44 23.41 9.29
C HIS A 101 -0.21 24.20 8.75
N LYS A 102 0.88 24.25 9.49
CA LYS A 102 2.19 24.75 9.08
C LYS A 102 3.19 23.61 9.29
N ILE A 103 3.44 22.87 8.22
CA ILE A 103 4.64 22.03 8.13
C ILE A 103 5.82 23.00 8.21
N ASN A 104 6.35 23.24 9.42
CA ASN A 104 7.59 23.99 9.60
C ASN A 104 8.74 23.10 9.09
N THR A 105 9.06 23.22 7.80
CA THR A 105 10.12 22.48 7.11
C THR A 105 11.51 22.79 7.69
N GLU A 106 11.65 23.90 8.42
CA GLU A 106 12.91 24.41 8.98
C GLU A 106 13.49 23.49 10.08
N ASN A 107 12.67 22.71 10.79
CA ASN A 107 13.13 21.75 11.80
C ASN A 107 13.14 20.29 11.33
N MET A 108 12.71 20.02 10.10
CA MET A 108 12.66 18.66 9.51
C MET A 108 13.89 18.32 8.67
N SER A 109 14.70 19.34 8.34
CA SER A 109 16.04 19.18 7.76
C SER A 109 17.13 19.05 8.82
N GLY A 110 16.77 19.01 10.12
CA GLY A 110 17.74 18.80 11.19
C GLY A 110 18.59 17.60 10.83
N ASP A 111 19.89 17.84 10.66
CA ASP A 111 20.85 16.94 10.04
C ASP A 111 20.79 15.54 10.67
N ILE A 112 19.87 14.69 10.20
CA ILE A 112 19.93 13.26 10.47
C ILE A 112 21.21 12.87 9.76
N ASN A 113 22.25 12.60 10.55
CA ASN A 113 23.54 12.20 10.03
C ASN A 113 23.30 10.97 9.16
N VAL A 114 23.27 11.21 7.84
CA VAL A 114 22.88 10.25 6.81
C VAL A 114 23.90 9.11 6.70
N ALA A 115 24.98 9.17 7.50
CA ALA A 115 25.97 8.11 7.61
C ALA A 115 25.39 6.77 8.12
N SER A 116 24.22 6.77 8.76
CA SER A 116 23.59 5.53 9.24
C SER A 116 22.17 5.39 8.67
N SER A 117 22.01 4.55 7.65
CA SER A 117 20.70 4.21 7.06
C SER A 117 19.83 3.34 7.98
N ILE A 118 20.37 2.90 9.12
CA ILE A 118 19.66 2.15 10.16
C ILE A 118 19.94 2.77 11.52
N ILE A 119 18.90 2.89 12.35
CA ILE A 119 18.98 3.35 13.74
C ILE A 119 18.31 2.29 14.61
N MET A 120 19.10 1.58 15.42
CA MET A 120 18.60 0.61 16.41
C MET A 120 18.34 1.22 17.79
N THR A 121 18.85 2.44 18.02
CA THR A 121 18.53 3.21 19.22
C THR A 121 17.05 3.63 19.19
N PRO A 122 16.31 3.45 20.30
CA PRO A 122 14.91 3.86 20.36
C PRO A 122 14.66 5.31 19.91
N PRO A 123 13.52 5.63 19.27
CA PRO A 123 13.19 6.96 18.77
C PRO A 123 13.23 8.06 19.83
N GLU A 124 12.89 7.76 21.09
CA GLU A 124 12.96 8.68 22.22
C GLU A 124 14.40 9.00 22.65
N CYS A 125 15.36 8.16 22.25
CA CYS A 125 16.79 8.30 22.52
C CYS A 125 17.60 8.61 21.25
N SER A 126 16.93 8.87 20.12
CA SER A 126 17.57 9.25 18.86
C SER A 126 16.91 10.51 18.29
N SER A 127 17.54 11.09 17.26
CA SER A 127 16.97 12.18 16.48
C SER A 127 16.10 11.70 15.32
N ALA A 128 15.76 10.41 15.29
CA ALA A 128 14.95 9.82 14.23
C ALA A 128 13.56 10.48 14.19
N PRO A 129 13.09 10.93 13.02
CA PRO A 129 11.74 11.45 12.88
C PRO A 129 10.71 10.38 13.26
N LYS A 130 9.58 10.82 13.81
CA LYS A 130 8.47 9.92 14.21
C LYS A 130 7.51 9.59 13.07
N TRP A 131 7.57 10.36 11.98
CA TRP A 131 6.77 10.13 10.78
C TRP A 131 7.42 9.04 9.93
N GLY A 132 6.62 8.26 9.20
CA GLY A 132 7.09 7.12 8.42
C GLY A 132 6.01 6.05 8.28
N ILE A 133 6.36 4.91 7.70
CA ILE A 133 5.53 3.71 7.80
C ILE A 133 5.96 2.95 9.05
N SER A 134 5.01 2.64 9.90
CA SER A 134 5.22 1.75 11.02
C SER A 134 4.84 0.33 10.67
N HIS A 135 5.67 -0.62 11.07
CA HIS A 135 5.39 -2.04 10.96
C HIS A 135 5.44 -2.68 12.33
N VAL A 136 4.35 -3.35 12.71
CA VAL A 136 4.33 -4.22 13.89
C VAL A 136 4.88 -5.58 13.49
N VAL A 137 6.03 -5.94 14.03
CA VAL A 137 6.73 -7.19 13.74
C VAL A 137 6.27 -8.26 14.74
N PRO A 138 5.74 -9.40 14.29
CA PRO A 138 5.47 -10.54 15.15
C PRO A 138 6.76 -11.05 15.83
N ARG A 139 6.70 -11.44 17.12
CA ARG A 139 7.89 -11.96 17.83
C ARG A 139 8.46 -13.25 17.23
N ASN A 140 7.64 -14.07 16.58
CA ASN A 140 8.15 -15.25 15.88
C ASN A 140 8.95 -14.92 14.60
N ALA A 141 9.13 -13.64 14.25
CA ALA A 141 10.03 -13.18 13.20
C ALA A 141 11.43 -12.78 13.74
N GLU A 142 11.78 -13.17 14.97
CA GLU A 142 13.05 -12.85 15.64
C GLU A 142 14.29 -13.16 14.78
N ASP A 143 14.32 -14.27 14.03
CA ASP A 143 15.43 -14.61 13.12
C ASP A 143 15.65 -13.54 12.02
N SER A 144 14.60 -12.80 11.65
CA SER A 144 14.69 -11.69 10.68
C SER A 144 15.24 -10.40 11.28
N ILE A 145 15.36 -10.33 12.61
CA ILE A 145 15.83 -9.15 13.34
C ILE A 145 17.35 -9.22 13.54
N GLU A 146 17.89 -10.38 13.89
CA GLU A 146 19.35 -10.60 13.89
C GLU A 146 19.97 -10.35 12.50
N PHE A 147 19.16 -10.50 11.44
CA PHE A 147 19.57 -10.26 10.06
C PHE A 147 20.03 -8.81 9.81
N ILE A 148 19.42 -7.84 10.51
CA ILE A 148 19.67 -6.40 10.35
C ILE A 148 20.65 -5.83 11.36
N ASP A 149 21.28 -6.68 12.18
CA ASP A 149 22.38 -6.25 13.04
C ASP A 149 23.56 -5.70 12.22
N PRO A 150 24.35 -4.76 12.79
CA PRO A 150 25.55 -4.25 12.13
C PRO A 150 26.45 -5.39 11.59
N PRO A 151 27.02 -5.24 10.38
CA PRO A 151 27.15 -3.98 9.64
C PRO A 151 26.05 -3.75 8.58
N PHE A 152 24.82 -4.28 8.76
CA PHE A 152 23.75 -4.05 7.79
C PHE A 152 23.44 -2.55 7.57
N THR A 153 23.42 -2.14 6.31
CA THR A 153 23.03 -0.80 5.83
C THR A 153 21.94 -0.91 4.77
N VAL A 154 21.20 0.18 4.54
CA VAL A 154 20.26 0.26 3.42
C VAL A 154 20.95 1.06 2.32
N ASP A 155 21.55 0.34 1.38
CA ASP A 155 22.27 0.92 0.24
C ASP A 155 21.29 1.22 -0.90
N GLU A 156 20.33 0.30 -1.11
CA GLU A 156 19.25 0.46 -2.08
C GLU A 156 17.90 0.10 -1.46
N THR A 157 16.84 0.76 -1.93
CA THR A 157 15.46 0.48 -1.54
C THR A 157 14.61 0.26 -2.79
N LEU A 158 13.91 -0.87 -2.85
CA LEU A 158 12.88 -1.13 -3.86
C LEU A 158 11.53 -1.27 -3.17
N VAL A 159 10.46 -0.81 -3.83
CA VAL A 159 9.10 -0.86 -3.28
C VAL A 159 8.14 -1.41 -4.32
N TYR A 160 7.40 -2.44 -3.90
CA TYR A 160 6.42 -3.13 -4.72
C TYR A 160 5.04 -2.91 -4.10
N GLN A 161 4.06 -2.51 -4.92
CA GLN A 161 2.73 -2.17 -4.42
C GLN A 161 1.62 -2.75 -5.28
N ARG A 162 0.55 -3.17 -4.61
CA ARG A 162 -0.71 -3.61 -5.21
C ARG A 162 -1.86 -2.99 -4.45
N VAL A 163 -2.88 -2.52 -5.16
CA VAL A 163 -4.04 -1.87 -4.53
C VAL A 163 -5.33 -2.55 -4.89
N VAL A 164 -6.07 -2.94 -3.86
CA VAL A 164 -7.33 -3.68 -3.97
C VAL A 164 -8.32 -3.07 -3.00
N LYS A 165 -9.46 -2.59 -3.51
CA LYS A 165 -10.55 -2.02 -2.70
C LYS A 165 -10.07 -0.98 -1.65
N GLY A 166 -9.15 -0.10 -2.05
CA GLY A 166 -8.60 0.95 -1.17
C GLY A 166 -7.51 0.49 -0.19
N THR A 167 -7.24 -0.82 -0.11
CA THR A 167 -6.09 -1.34 0.64
C THR A 167 -4.85 -1.33 -0.23
N VAL A 168 -3.76 -0.77 0.28
CA VAL A 168 -2.42 -0.85 -0.30
C VAL A 168 -1.69 -2.03 0.34
N PHE A 169 -1.34 -3.02 -0.47
CA PHE A 169 -0.35 -4.02 -0.11
C PHE A 169 1.01 -3.52 -0.58
N ILE A 170 1.98 -3.47 0.32
CA ILE A 170 3.32 -2.95 0.08
C ILE A 170 4.36 -3.98 0.50
N VAL A 171 5.42 -4.10 -0.29
CA VAL A 171 6.64 -4.81 0.06
C VAL A 171 7.80 -3.84 -0.12
N THR A 172 8.53 -3.57 0.95
CA THR A 172 9.76 -2.77 0.92
C THR A 172 10.95 -3.72 0.99
N GLU A 173 11.79 -3.69 -0.04
CA GLU A 173 13.06 -4.42 -0.07
C GLU A 173 14.19 -3.45 0.31
N CYS A 174 14.94 -3.79 1.36
CA CYS A 174 16.13 -3.06 1.80
C CYS A 174 17.36 -3.90 1.49
N ILE A 175 18.23 -3.38 0.62
CA ILE A 175 19.36 -4.13 0.09
C ILE A 175 20.65 -3.59 0.69
N CYS A 176 21.46 -4.48 1.26
CA CYS A 176 22.80 -4.23 1.77
C CYS A 176 23.80 -5.00 0.89
N ILE A 177 24.62 -4.28 0.13
CA ILE A 177 25.60 -4.80 -0.81
C ILE A 177 27.02 -4.36 -0.48
N GLU A 178 27.21 -3.20 0.17
CA GLU A 178 28.54 -2.60 0.34
C GLU A 178 29.27 -3.16 1.55
N GLU A 179 28.56 -3.36 2.66
CA GLU A 179 29.15 -3.67 3.98
C GLU A 179 29.23 -5.18 4.30
N VAL A 180 28.59 -6.03 3.48
CA VAL A 180 28.43 -7.46 3.77
C VAL A 180 28.69 -8.34 2.55
N SER A 181 29.26 -9.53 2.78
CA SER A 181 29.38 -10.59 1.79
C SER A 181 28.96 -11.94 2.42
N PRO A 182 27.97 -12.66 1.85
CA PRO A 182 27.17 -12.31 0.68
C PRO A 182 26.28 -11.06 0.92
N PRO A 183 25.81 -10.40 -0.16
CA PRO A 183 24.88 -9.29 -0.02
C PRO A 183 23.59 -9.75 0.68
N ARG A 184 22.92 -8.84 1.38
CA ARG A 184 21.72 -9.12 2.17
C ARG A 184 20.52 -8.36 1.62
N SER A 185 19.37 -9.02 1.56
CA SER A 185 18.11 -8.38 1.22
C SER A 185 17.04 -8.64 2.29
N LEU A 186 16.51 -7.58 2.88
CA LEU A 186 15.41 -7.62 3.84
C LEU A 186 14.12 -7.20 3.14
N PHE A 187 13.13 -8.08 3.14
CA PHE A 187 11.78 -7.79 2.67
C PHE A 187 10.86 -7.48 3.85
N ILE A 188 10.10 -6.39 3.76
CA ILE A 188 9.09 -6.02 4.74
C ILE A 188 7.75 -5.92 4.02
N ALA A 189 6.90 -6.94 4.20
CA ALA A 189 5.55 -6.98 3.64
C ALA A 189 4.54 -6.40 4.64
N GLY A 190 3.62 -5.57 4.14
CA GLY A 190 2.61 -4.92 4.96
C GLY A 190 1.37 -4.52 4.17
N ALA A 191 0.34 -4.09 4.88
CA ALA A 191 -0.93 -3.64 4.30
C ALA A 191 -1.50 -2.46 5.07
N TYR A 192 -1.98 -1.44 4.36
CA TYR A 192 -2.62 -0.27 4.98
C TYR A 192 -3.74 0.32 4.12
N SER A 193 -4.67 1.05 4.74
CA SER A 193 -5.70 1.80 4.00
C SER A 193 -5.09 3.02 3.32
N ILE A 194 -5.34 3.19 2.02
CA ILE A 194 -4.84 4.34 1.25
C ILE A 194 -5.23 5.69 1.86
N THR A 195 -6.39 5.75 2.53
CA THR A 195 -6.92 6.97 3.15
C THR A 195 -6.05 7.48 4.30
N HIS A 196 -5.28 6.61 4.96
CA HIS A 196 -4.41 6.98 6.08
C HIS A 196 -3.06 7.55 5.63
N ALA A 197 -2.74 7.49 4.33
CA ALA A 197 -1.40 7.83 3.85
C ALA A 197 -1.20 9.33 3.52
N ALA A 198 -2.27 10.11 3.35
CA ALA A 198 -2.17 11.46 2.80
C ALA A 198 -1.22 12.39 3.60
N SER A 199 -1.27 12.34 4.94
CA SER A 199 -0.39 13.12 5.80
C SER A 199 1.09 12.70 5.68
N LEU A 200 1.34 11.40 5.58
CA LEU A 200 2.68 10.85 5.35
C LEU A 200 3.23 11.26 3.98
N VAL A 201 2.43 11.13 2.92
CA VAL A 201 2.86 11.47 1.55
C VAL A 201 3.33 12.91 1.48
N ARG A 202 2.61 13.86 2.10
CA ARG A 202 3.00 15.27 2.14
C ARG A 202 4.39 15.47 2.75
N VAL A 203 4.65 14.89 3.93
CA VAL A 203 5.96 15.07 4.58
C VAL A 203 7.08 14.33 3.85
N ALA A 204 6.83 13.10 3.38
CA ALA A 204 7.83 12.31 2.67
C ALA A 204 8.27 12.98 1.36
N MET A 205 7.32 13.49 0.56
CA MET A 205 7.62 14.20 -0.68
C MET A 205 8.33 15.53 -0.43
N ASN A 206 7.95 16.27 0.62
CA ASN A 206 8.61 17.53 0.98
C ASN A 206 10.06 17.32 1.46
N CYS A 207 10.31 16.26 2.22
CA CYS A 207 11.65 15.92 2.72
C CYS A 207 12.48 15.10 1.71
N ASN A 208 11.88 14.70 0.59
CA ASN A 208 12.39 13.75 -0.39
C ASN A 208 13.13 12.57 0.26
N ARG A 209 12.46 11.89 1.19
CA ARG A 209 12.96 10.70 1.88
C ARG A 209 11.81 9.91 2.48
N MET A 210 12.07 8.67 2.86
CA MET A 210 11.09 7.83 3.51
C MET A 210 11.69 7.09 4.71
N ILE A 211 10.85 6.72 5.68
CA ILE A 211 11.28 6.07 6.92
C ILE A 211 10.38 4.87 7.19
N SER A 212 10.97 3.74 7.54
CA SER A 212 10.26 2.55 8.02
C SER A 212 10.64 2.26 9.46
N HIS A 213 9.66 2.20 10.36
CA HIS A 213 9.85 1.87 11.76
C HIS A 213 9.41 0.44 12.04
N LEU A 214 10.33 -0.38 12.54
CA LEU A 214 10.06 -1.74 13.01
C LEU A 214 9.97 -1.74 14.54
N HIS A 215 8.90 -2.31 15.06
CA HIS A 215 8.68 -2.47 16.50
C HIS A 215 7.80 -3.68 16.75
N TYR A 216 7.91 -4.28 17.93
CA TYR A 216 7.00 -5.33 18.38
C TYR A 216 5.64 -4.76 18.79
N LEU A 217 4.65 -5.64 18.98
CA LEU A 217 3.30 -5.28 19.41
C LEU A 217 3.26 -4.54 20.76
N ASP A 218 4.22 -4.81 21.65
CA ASP A 218 4.34 -4.13 22.94
C ASP A 218 4.98 -2.73 22.85
N GLY A 219 5.30 -2.26 21.65
CA GLY A 219 5.94 -0.97 21.42
C GLY A 219 7.48 -1.02 21.48
N THR A 220 8.07 -2.15 21.85
CA THR A 220 9.54 -2.30 21.88
C THR A 220 10.11 -2.04 20.49
N HIS A 221 10.95 -1.02 20.39
CA HIS A 221 11.63 -0.65 19.15
C HIS A 221 12.61 -1.73 18.71
N ILE A 222 12.65 -2.00 17.41
CA ILE A 222 13.59 -2.93 16.78
C ILE A 222 14.61 -2.13 15.97
N ALA A 223 14.12 -1.38 14.99
CA ALA A 223 14.94 -0.57 14.10
C ALA A 223 14.14 0.53 13.42
N THR A 224 14.81 1.61 13.06
CA THR A 224 14.32 2.62 12.13
C THR A 224 15.22 2.58 10.90
N LEU A 225 14.63 2.30 9.74
CA LEU A 225 15.29 2.25 8.44
C LEU A 225 15.04 3.56 7.71
N LEU A 226 16.11 4.17 7.20
CA LEU A 226 16.06 5.41 6.43
C LEU A 226 16.20 5.08 4.94
N HIS A 227 15.33 5.66 4.12
CA HIS A 227 15.30 5.47 2.68
C HIS A 227 15.48 6.81 1.97
N GLY A 228 16.32 6.83 0.93
CA GLY A 228 16.75 8.06 0.27
C GLY A 228 15.70 8.74 -0.60
N ASP A 229 14.86 8.00 -1.34
CA ASP A 229 13.93 8.57 -2.33
C ASP A 229 12.47 8.27 -1.95
N ALA A 230 11.67 9.32 -1.72
CA ALA A 230 10.25 9.19 -1.40
C ALA A 230 9.42 8.74 -2.60
N THR A 231 9.86 9.03 -3.83
CA THR A 231 9.14 8.67 -5.06
C THR A 231 9.13 7.17 -5.30
N THR A 232 10.09 6.42 -4.74
CA THR A 232 10.07 4.96 -4.71
C THR A 232 8.81 4.44 -3.99
N PHE A 233 8.41 5.08 -2.89
CA PHE A 233 7.20 4.71 -2.14
C PHE A 233 5.93 5.34 -2.72
N PHE A 234 6.03 6.54 -3.28
CA PHE A 234 4.88 7.28 -3.79
C PHE A 234 5.13 7.76 -5.23
N PRO A 235 5.22 6.84 -6.22
CA PRO A 235 5.51 7.22 -7.60
C PRO A 235 4.41 8.06 -8.24
N ASN A 236 3.19 7.99 -7.69
CA ASN A 236 2.05 8.81 -8.08
C ASN A 236 1.41 9.41 -6.81
N PRO A 237 1.99 10.45 -6.20
CA PRO A 237 1.60 10.95 -4.88
C PRO A 237 0.14 11.46 -4.84
N GLU A 238 -0.33 12.05 -5.94
CA GLU A 238 -1.71 12.52 -6.11
C GLU A 238 -2.76 11.44 -5.83
N ARG A 239 -2.45 10.17 -6.10
CA ARG A 239 -3.36 9.06 -5.83
C ARG A 239 -3.67 8.91 -4.33
N PHE A 240 -2.71 9.20 -3.47
CA PHE A 240 -2.87 9.12 -2.02
C PHE A 240 -3.52 10.39 -1.46
N LEU A 241 -3.14 11.55 -2.01
CA LEU A 241 -3.71 12.84 -1.62
C LEU A 241 -5.21 12.91 -1.93
N ASN A 242 -5.62 12.46 -3.11
CA ASN A 242 -7.02 12.48 -3.53
C ASN A 242 -7.88 11.48 -2.75
N ALA A 243 -7.33 10.31 -2.40
CA ALA A 243 -8.06 9.32 -1.60
C ALA A 243 -8.34 9.79 -0.17
N GLY A 244 -7.48 10.66 0.38
CA GLY A 244 -7.71 11.30 1.68
C GLY A 244 -8.82 12.36 1.66
N LEU A 245 -9.09 12.97 0.49
CA LEU A 245 -10.14 13.97 0.32
C LEU A 245 -11.53 13.38 0.04
N SER A 246 -11.60 12.13 -0.42
CA SER A 246 -12.87 11.45 -0.71
C SER A 246 -13.52 10.77 0.51
N GLY A 247 -12.92 10.93 1.70
CA GLY A 247 -13.38 10.30 2.95
C GLY A 247 -14.04 11.22 3.97
N GLU A 248 -14.35 12.49 3.61
CA GLU A 248 -15.10 13.45 4.45
C GLU A 248 -16.60 13.49 4.10
#